data_AF-A0A9E4MGZ4-F1
#
_entry.id   AF-A0A9E4MGZ4-F1
#
_cell.length_a   1.000
_cell.length_b   1.000
_cell.length_c   1.000
_cell.angle_alpha   90.00
_cell.angle_beta   90.00
_cell.angle_gamma   90.00
#
_symmetry.space_group_name_H-M   'P 1'
#
loop_
_entity.id
_entity.type
_entity.pdbx_description
1 polymer ?
#
loop_
_entity_poly.entity_id
_entity_poly.type
_entity_poly.pdbx_seq_one_letter_code
_entity_poly.pdbx_strand_id
1 'polypeptide(L)'
;SLRDANEKLFALRFPEVCPPARVSRRIRELLVFQEEMGGEMIVKPLDGAGGEGIFHLKPGDRNTSAILEAATGHESRYIMAQRYLPEIRQGDKRVILVEGEALGAVLRVPAEGESRANFHVGGRAAATEVDDRDREIAAAVGPELVRLGIVFAGIDVIGGWLTEVNVTSPTGLREIADLGGPRLEVDVLDAVERRRNAG
;
A
#
# COMPACT_ATOMS: atom_id res chain seq x y z
N SER A 1 15.13 5.97 -10.51
CA SER A 1 14.11 6.15 -11.57
C SER A 1 12.80 5.55 -11.11
N LEU A 2 11.65 5.99 -11.64
CA LEU A 2 10.32 5.40 -11.36
C LEU A 2 10.29 3.87 -11.58
N ARG A 3 11.15 3.38 -12.50
CA ARG A 3 11.38 1.95 -12.76
C ARG A 3 11.97 1.18 -11.57
N ASP A 4 12.67 1.86 -10.67
CA ASP A 4 13.33 1.25 -9.50
C ASP A 4 12.40 1.20 -8.27
N ALA A 5 11.18 1.74 -8.38
CA ALA A 5 10.19 1.87 -7.32
C ALA A 5 8.88 1.16 -7.70
N ASN A 6 8.93 -0.16 -7.92
CA ASN A 6 7.71 -0.96 -7.97
C ASN A 6 6.99 -0.81 -6.62
N GLU A 7 5.70 -0.43 -6.66
CA GLU A 7 4.96 0.10 -5.51
C GLU A 7 4.88 -0.88 -4.31
N LYS A 8 4.89 -2.19 -4.58
CA LYS A 8 4.88 -3.24 -3.55
C LYS A 8 6.29 -3.60 -3.09
N LEU A 9 7.24 -3.75 -4.02
CA LEU A 9 8.63 -4.10 -3.67
C LEU A 9 9.37 -2.94 -2.99
N PHE A 10 8.96 -1.70 -3.24
CA PHE A 10 9.56 -0.52 -2.63
C PHE A 10 9.29 -0.48 -1.12
N ALA A 11 8.09 -0.85 -0.68
CA ALA A 11 7.75 -0.97 0.74
C ALA A 11 8.70 -1.92 1.48
N LEU A 12 9.15 -3.01 0.84
CA LEU A 12 10.06 -3.99 1.44
C LEU A 12 11.46 -3.44 1.77
N ARG A 13 11.81 -2.23 1.33
CA ARG A 13 13.03 -1.53 1.76
C ARG A 13 12.94 -1.01 3.20
N PHE A 14 11.73 -0.99 3.76
CA PHE A 14 11.41 -0.46 5.09
C PHE A 14 10.72 -1.54 5.94
N PRO A 15 11.37 -2.69 6.18
CA PRO A 15 10.75 -3.82 6.88
C PRO A 15 10.30 -3.48 8.31
N GLU A 16 10.90 -2.47 8.95
CA GLU A 16 10.58 -2.00 10.30
C GLU A 16 9.21 -1.32 10.42
N VAL A 17 8.67 -0.83 9.31
CA VAL A 17 7.31 -0.23 9.24
C VAL A 17 6.32 -1.07 8.44
N CYS A 18 6.76 -2.17 7.83
CA CYS A 18 5.93 -3.08 7.06
C CYS A 18 5.50 -4.29 7.90
N PRO A 19 4.32 -4.87 7.63
CA PRO A 19 3.98 -6.15 8.23
C PRO A 19 4.89 -7.24 7.64
N PRO A 20 5.07 -8.38 8.35
CA PRO A 20 5.79 -9.52 7.81
C PRO A 20 5.27 -9.88 6.42
N ALA A 21 6.20 -10.02 5.47
CA ALA A 21 5.90 -10.34 4.09
C ALA A 21 6.99 -11.21 3.48
N ARG A 22 6.61 -12.01 2.50
CA ARG A 22 7.50 -12.88 1.74
C ARG A 22 7.22 -12.75 0.26
N VAL A 23 8.26 -12.44 -0.51
CA VAL A 23 8.20 -12.50 -1.97
C VAL A 23 8.73 -13.86 -2.43
N SER A 24 7.88 -14.66 -3.06
CA SER A 24 8.28 -15.94 -3.61
C SER A 24 7.38 -16.32 -4.78
N ARG A 25 7.91 -17.17 -5.65
CA ARG A 25 7.13 -17.90 -6.67
C ARG A 25 6.89 -19.36 -6.27
N ARG A 26 7.54 -19.82 -5.19
CA ARG A 26 7.51 -21.22 -4.76
C ARG A 26 6.34 -21.44 -3.82
N ILE A 27 5.40 -22.30 -4.20
CA ILE A 27 4.18 -22.56 -3.42
C ILE A 27 4.53 -23.08 -2.03
N ARG A 28 5.53 -23.97 -1.93
CA ARG A 28 6.00 -24.51 -0.63
C ARG A 28 6.43 -23.41 0.33
N GLU A 29 7.17 -22.43 -0.16
CA GLU A 29 7.65 -21.31 0.66
C GLU A 29 6.51 -20.40 1.13
N LEU A 30 5.50 -20.24 0.29
CA LEU A 30 4.31 -19.44 0.59
C LEU A 30 3.43 -20.15 1.62
N LEU A 31 3.29 -21.47 1.55
CA LEU A 31 2.59 -22.28 2.55
C LEU A 31 3.29 -22.27 3.90
N VAL A 32 4.63 -22.40 3.92
CA VAL A 32 5.42 -22.26 5.16
C VAL A 32 5.20 -20.89 5.79
N PHE A 33 5.23 -19.83 4.98
CA PHE A 33 4.94 -18.48 5.47
C PHE A 33 3.50 -18.36 6.02
N GLN A 34 2.51 -18.96 5.36
CA GLN A 34 1.13 -18.98 5.86
C GLN A 34 1.04 -19.62 7.24
N GLU A 35 1.72 -20.75 7.46
CA GLU A 35 1.78 -21.44 8.75
C GLU A 35 2.45 -20.57 9.82
N GLU A 36 3.59 -19.94 9.50
CA GLU A 36 4.31 -19.01 10.39
C GLU A 36 3.43 -17.83 10.83
N MET A 37 2.53 -17.37 9.96
CA MET A 37 1.60 -16.26 10.24
C MET A 37 0.31 -16.69 10.97
N GLY A 38 0.21 -17.96 11.40
CA GLY A 38 -0.96 -18.48 12.11
C GLY A 38 -2.08 -18.99 11.19
N GLY A 39 -1.76 -19.30 9.94
CA GLY A 39 -2.68 -19.87 8.95
C GLY A 39 -3.37 -18.84 8.06
N GLU A 40 -3.14 -17.54 8.27
CA GLU A 40 -3.75 -16.46 7.50
C GLU A 40 -2.71 -15.61 6.77
N MET A 41 -2.97 -15.32 5.49
CA MET A 41 -2.15 -14.38 4.73
C MET A 41 -2.94 -13.70 3.61
N ILE A 42 -2.39 -12.60 3.13
CA ILE A 42 -2.82 -11.89 1.93
C ILE A 42 -1.83 -12.22 0.81
N VAL A 43 -2.34 -12.67 -0.33
CA VAL A 43 -1.59 -12.90 -1.56
C VAL A 43 -1.81 -11.72 -2.49
N LYS A 44 -0.72 -11.12 -2.96
CA LYS A 44 -0.71 -9.96 -3.86
C LYS A 44 0.19 -10.23 -5.08
N PRO A 45 -0.34 -10.17 -6.31
CA PRO A 45 0.47 -10.08 -7.52
C PRO A 45 1.32 -8.79 -7.51
N LEU A 46 2.54 -8.86 -8.06
CA LEU A 46 3.47 -7.73 -8.09
C LEU A 46 3.24 -6.79 -9.28
N ASP A 47 2.49 -7.23 -10.27
CA ASP A 47 2.16 -6.56 -11.52
C ASP A 47 0.77 -5.89 -11.51
N GLY A 48 -0.07 -6.18 -10.52
CA GLY A 48 -1.42 -5.60 -10.39
C GLY A 48 -1.46 -4.27 -9.65
N ALA A 49 -2.46 -3.43 -9.99
CA ALA A 49 -2.81 -2.19 -9.30
C ALA A 49 -4.26 -2.26 -8.75
N GLY A 50 -4.64 -1.34 -7.86
CA GLY A 50 -6.04 -1.17 -7.47
C GLY A 50 -6.69 -2.34 -6.71
N GLY A 51 -5.91 -3.27 -6.19
CA GLY A 51 -6.43 -4.47 -5.50
C GLY A 51 -6.77 -5.64 -6.42
N GLU A 52 -6.38 -5.59 -7.69
CA GLU A 52 -6.55 -6.70 -8.62
C GLU A 52 -5.71 -7.91 -8.19
N GLY A 53 -6.34 -9.09 -8.18
CA GLY A 53 -5.70 -10.35 -7.82
C GLY A 53 -5.28 -10.47 -6.35
N ILE A 54 -5.75 -9.59 -5.46
CA ILE A 54 -5.51 -9.74 -4.02
C ILE A 54 -6.45 -10.80 -3.44
N PHE A 55 -5.87 -11.81 -2.78
CA PHE A 55 -6.64 -12.88 -2.11
C PHE A 55 -6.33 -12.93 -0.61
N HIS A 56 -7.37 -13.08 0.22
CA HIS A 56 -7.24 -13.42 1.64
C HIS A 56 -7.36 -14.93 1.80
N LEU A 57 -6.24 -15.57 2.11
CA LEU A 57 -6.18 -17.00 2.42
C LEU A 57 -6.40 -17.20 3.92
N LYS A 58 -7.43 -17.97 4.25
CA LYS A 58 -7.82 -18.31 5.62
C LYS A 58 -7.38 -19.73 5.99
N PRO A 59 -7.32 -20.07 7.27
CA PRO A 59 -6.99 -21.43 7.68
C PRO A 59 -8.08 -22.37 7.18
N GLY A 60 -7.68 -23.45 6.52
CA GLY A 60 -8.61 -24.46 5.99
C GLY A 60 -9.32 -24.09 4.68
N ASP A 61 -8.91 -23.02 3.98
CA ASP A 61 -9.44 -22.73 2.65
C ASP A 61 -9.07 -23.85 1.66
N ARG A 62 -10.10 -24.53 1.13
CA ARG A 62 -9.96 -25.63 0.17
C ARG A 62 -9.31 -25.20 -1.14
N ASN A 63 -9.32 -23.91 -1.45
CA ASN A 63 -8.78 -23.37 -2.69
C ASN A 63 -7.36 -22.82 -2.55
N THR A 64 -6.72 -22.93 -1.38
CA THR A 64 -5.37 -22.39 -1.12
C THR A 64 -4.38 -22.75 -2.23
N SER A 65 -4.25 -24.05 -2.56
CA SER A 65 -3.33 -24.50 -3.61
C SER A 65 -3.66 -23.92 -4.98
N ALA A 66 -4.94 -23.93 -5.37
CA ALA A 66 -5.38 -23.42 -6.67
C ALA A 66 -5.17 -21.91 -6.80
N ILE A 67 -5.41 -21.14 -5.73
CA ILE A 67 -5.16 -19.70 -5.69
C ILE A 67 -3.66 -19.43 -5.82
N LEU A 68 -2.81 -20.17 -5.11
CA LEU A 68 -1.35 -20.01 -5.21
C LEU A 68 -0.82 -20.41 -6.59
N GLU A 69 -1.34 -21.48 -7.20
CA GLU A 69 -1.00 -21.87 -8.58
C GLU A 69 -1.40 -20.77 -9.57
N ALA A 70 -2.61 -20.24 -9.47
CA ALA A 70 -3.08 -19.16 -10.34
C ALA A 70 -2.24 -17.88 -10.15
N ALA A 71 -2.05 -17.45 -8.91
CA ALA A 71 -1.34 -16.21 -8.59
C ALA A 71 0.14 -16.28 -8.99
N THR A 72 0.79 -17.43 -8.82
CA THR A 72 2.18 -17.65 -9.25
C THR A 72 2.31 -18.04 -10.71
N GLY A 73 1.21 -18.23 -11.45
CA GLY A 73 1.24 -18.79 -12.80
C GLY A 73 1.98 -20.13 -12.85
N HIS A 74 1.64 -21.07 -11.96
CA HIS A 74 2.32 -22.34 -11.75
C HIS A 74 3.83 -22.17 -11.45
N GLU A 75 4.16 -21.38 -10.42
CA GLU A 75 5.52 -21.06 -9.99
C GLU A 75 6.41 -20.31 -11.01
N SER A 76 5.82 -19.74 -12.07
CA SER A 76 6.55 -18.97 -13.08
C SER A 76 6.69 -17.48 -12.73
N ARG A 77 5.85 -16.96 -11.83
CA ARG A 77 5.76 -15.54 -11.44
C ARG A 77 5.89 -15.37 -9.94
N TYR A 78 6.58 -14.30 -9.53
CA TYR A 78 6.68 -13.91 -8.13
C TYR A 78 5.40 -13.23 -7.66
N ILE A 79 4.98 -13.57 -6.45
CA ILE A 79 3.95 -12.85 -5.71
C ILE A 79 4.50 -12.38 -4.37
N MET A 80 3.77 -11.50 -3.72
CA MET A 80 3.97 -11.17 -2.31
C MET A 80 2.90 -11.88 -1.47
N ALA A 81 3.33 -12.68 -0.50
CA ALA A 81 2.51 -13.08 0.64
C ALA A 81 2.77 -12.10 1.79
N GLN A 82 1.72 -11.67 2.47
CA GLN A 82 1.80 -10.69 3.55
C GLN A 82 0.91 -11.14 4.71
N ARG A 83 1.33 -10.89 5.95
CA ARG A 83 0.47 -11.12 7.12
C ARG A 83 -0.88 -10.41 6.94
N TYR A 84 -1.97 -11.11 7.21
CA TYR A 84 -3.30 -10.49 7.23
C TYR A 84 -3.42 -9.49 8.39
N LEU A 85 -3.98 -8.32 8.11
CA LEU A 85 -4.19 -7.25 9.09
C LEU A 85 -5.69 -7.09 9.31
N PRO A 86 -6.26 -7.57 10.44
CA PRO A 86 -7.70 -7.48 10.70
C PRO A 86 -8.23 -6.04 10.76
N GLU A 87 -7.36 -5.05 11.00
CA GLU A 87 -7.63 -3.63 11.02
C GLU A 87 -8.12 -3.09 9.66
N ILE A 88 -7.94 -3.83 8.56
CA ILE A 88 -8.51 -3.47 7.25
C ILE A 88 -10.03 -3.24 7.30
N ARG A 89 -10.73 -3.87 8.26
CA ARG A 89 -12.17 -3.65 8.50
C ARG A 89 -12.49 -2.23 8.97
N GLN A 90 -11.53 -1.56 9.60
CA GLN A 90 -11.65 -0.15 9.99
C GLN A 90 -11.33 0.77 8.81
N GLY A 91 -10.49 0.29 7.90
CA GLY A 91 -10.20 0.93 6.62
C GLY A 91 -8.72 0.84 6.25
N ASP A 92 -8.43 1.28 5.05
CA ASP A 92 -7.10 1.46 4.50
C ASP A 92 -6.85 2.96 4.35
N LYS A 93 -5.95 3.49 5.18
CA LYS A 93 -5.65 4.92 5.21
C LYS A 93 -4.65 5.25 4.10
N ARG A 94 -5.08 6.08 3.15
CA ARG A 94 -4.22 6.70 2.14
C ARG A 94 -3.63 7.97 2.72
N VAL A 95 -2.31 8.01 2.94
CA VAL A 95 -1.59 9.21 3.38
C VAL A 95 -0.81 9.78 2.21
N ILE A 96 -0.96 11.08 1.99
CA ILE A 96 -0.33 11.82 0.89
C ILE A 96 0.99 12.40 1.36
N LEU A 97 2.04 12.06 0.62
CA LEU A 97 3.40 12.55 0.83
C LEU A 97 3.77 13.54 -0.27
N VAL A 98 4.25 14.72 0.12
CA VAL A 98 4.83 15.72 -0.78
C VAL A 98 6.23 16.03 -0.27
N GLU A 99 7.24 15.90 -1.14
CA GLU A 99 8.66 16.03 -0.74
C GLU A 99 9.04 15.10 0.44
N GLY A 100 8.40 13.93 0.51
CA GLY A 100 8.62 12.95 1.58
C GLY A 100 7.86 13.22 2.89
N GLU A 101 7.19 14.37 3.00
CA GLU A 101 6.45 14.76 4.21
C GLU A 101 4.96 14.41 4.10
N ALA A 102 4.36 13.86 5.16
CA ALA A 102 2.93 13.53 5.20
C ALA A 102 2.08 14.79 5.43
N LEU A 103 1.27 15.18 4.44
CA LEU A 103 0.50 16.43 4.47
C LEU A 103 -1.01 16.26 4.60
N GLY A 104 -1.56 15.08 4.28
CA GLY A 104 -2.98 14.82 4.44
C GLY A 104 -3.30 13.34 4.28
N ALA A 105 -4.49 12.94 4.72
CA ALA A 105 -4.90 11.54 4.66
C ALA A 105 -6.40 11.40 4.40
N VAL A 106 -6.77 10.30 3.76
CA VAL A 106 -8.16 9.88 3.58
C VAL A 106 -8.30 8.41 3.94
N LEU A 107 -9.33 8.08 4.71
CA LEU A 107 -9.62 6.69 5.08
C LEU A 107 -10.50 6.08 4.00
N ARG A 108 -10.09 4.93 3.48
CA ARG A 108 -10.87 4.15 2.53
C ARG A 108 -11.52 3.00 3.27
N VAL A 109 -12.83 3.01 3.40
CA VAL A 109 -13.58 1.99 4.14
C VAL A 109 -14.14 0.97 3.16
N PRO A 110 -13.86 -0.34 3.32
CA PRO A 110 -14.45 -1.39 2.48
C PRO A 110 -15.98 -1.36 2.54
N ALA A 111 -16.62 -1.78 1.44
CA ALA A 111 -18.05 -2.05 1.45
C ALA A 111 -18.37 -3.28 2.33
N GLU A 112 -19.61 -3.39 2.82
CA GLU A 112 -20.03 -4.54 3.61
C GLU A 112 -19.85 -5.85 2.80
N GLY A 113 -19.12 -6.80 3.36
CA GLY A 113 -18.81 -8.09 2.71
C GLY A 113 -17.62 -8.08 1.74
N GLU A 114 -16.98 -6.93 1.49
CA GLU A 114 -15.80 -6.80 0.64
C GLU A 114 -14.53 -6.65 1.50
N SER A 115 -13.43 -7.30 1.09
CA SER A 115 -12.15 -7.23 1.81
C SER A 115 -11.24 -6.10 1.32
N ARG A 116 -11.60 -5.48 0.19
CA ARG A 116 -10.84 -4.43 -0.48
C ARG A 116 -11.42 -3.05 -0.17
N ALA A 117 -10.53 -2.10 0.12
CA ALA A 117 -10.89 -0.73 0.48
C ALA A 117 -10.73 0.27 -0.68
N ASN A 118 -10.09 -0.09 -1.79
CA ASN A 118 -9.72 0.88 -2.83
C ASN A 118 -10.94 1.59 -3.43
N PHE A 119 -10.81 2.88 -3.76
CA PHE A 119 -11.90 3.68 -4.34
C PHE A 119 -12.45 3.07 -5.64
N HIS A 120 -11.57 2.48 -6.47
CA HIS A 120 -11.95 1.85 -7.73
C HIS A 120 -12.86 0.63 -7.59
N VAL A 121 -12.91 0.01 -6.40
CA VAL A 121 -13.78 -1.15 -6.12
C VAL A 121 -14.97 -0.79 -5.22
N GLY A 122 -15.27 0.51 -5.06
CA GLY A 122 -16.43 0.98 -4.31
C GLY A 122 -16.18 1.28 -2.82
N GLY A 123 -14.92 1.37 -2.39
CA GLY A 123 -14.59 1.83 -1.04
C GLY A 123 -15.08 3.26 -0.78
N ARG A 124 -15.66 3.50 0.40
CA ARG A 124 -16.18 4.83 0.77
C ARG A 124 -15.06 5.68 1.38
N ALA A 125 -14.92 6.91 0.89
CA ALA A 125 -14.06 7.90 1.50
C ALA A 125 -14.63 8.36 2.86
N ALA A 126 -13.79 8.38 3.88
CA ALA A 126 -14.09 8.93 5.19
C ALA A 126 -12.96 9.85 5.65
N ALA A 127 -13.33 10.90 6.39
CA ALA A 127 -12.36 11.84 6.94
C ALA A 127 -11.45 11.15 7.95
N THR A 128 -10.17 11.49 7.90
CA THR A 128 -9.15 11.09 8.86
C THR A 128 -8.04 12.12 8.84
N GLU A 129 -7.23 12.15 9.89
CA GLU A 129 -6.06 13.02 9.98
C GLU A 129 -4.77 12.21 9.86
N VAL A 130 -3.66 12.92 9.61
CA VAL A 130 -2.30 12.37 9.69
C VAL A 130 -1.93 12.25 11.17
N ASP A 131 -1.75 11.03 11.64
CA ASP A 131 -1.34 10.74 13.02
C ASP A 131 0.18 10.59 13.16
N ASP A 132 0.65 10.37 14.40
CA ASP A 132 2.08 10.23 14.70
C ASP A 132 2.69 9.01 13.99
N ARG A 133 1.92 7.93 13.85
CA ARG A 133 2.40 6.73 13.18
C ARG A 133 2.56 6.95 11.68
N ASP A 134 1.65 7.71 11.06
CA ASP A 134 1.78 8.11 9.66
C ASP A 134 3.06 8.96 9.43
N ARG A 135 3.38 9.86 10.37
CA ARG A 135 4.60 10.67 10.33
C ARG A 135 5.86 9.83 10.52
N GLU A 136 5.84 8.84 11.41
CA GLU A 136 6.94 7.89 11.57
C GLU A 136 7.21 7.11 10.28
N ILE A 137 6.15 6.62 9.62
CA ILE A 137 6.27 5.92 8.34
C ILE A 137 6.80 6.87 7.26
N ALA A 138 6.30 8.11 7.20
CA ALA A 138 6.80 9.11 6.27
C ALA A 138 8.28 9.45 6.52
N ALA A 139 8.72 9.53 7.77
CA ALA A 139 10.13 9.76 8.11
C ALA A 139 11.04 8.61 7.65
N ALA A 140 10.55 7.36 7.67
CA ALA A 140 11.30 6.22 7.16
C ALA A 140 11.39 6.22 5.62
N VAL A 141 10.27 6.47 4.93
CA VAL A 141 10.15 6.30 3.47
C VAL A 141 10.53 7.57 2.69
N GLY A 142 10.21 8.74 3.24
CA GLY A 142 10.32 10.06 2.63
C GLY A 142 11.73 10.41 2.09
N PRO A 143 12.81 10.20 2.86
CA PRO A 143 14.17 10.50 2.39
C PRO A 143 14.55 9.76 1.10
N GLU A 144 14.13 8.50 0.96
CA GLU A 144 14.39 7.69 -0.23
C GLU A 144 13.54 8.17 -1.42
N LEU A 145 12.27 8.54 -1.19
CA LEU A 145 11.42 9.13 -2.23
C LEU A 145 12.04 10.42 -2.78
N VAL A 146 12.48 11.32 -1.90
CA VAL A 146 13.18 12.56 -2.25
C VAL A 146 14.46 12.29 -3.04
N ARG A 147 15.28 11.33 -2.58
CA ARG A 147 16.51 10.92 -3.27
C ARG A 147 16.25 10.38 -4.69
N LEU A 148 15.12 9.71 -4.89
CA LEU A 148 14.69 9.20 -6.19
C LEU A 148 14.02 10.25 -7.08
N GLY A 149 13.86 11.48 -6.59
CA GLY A 149 13.18 12.57 -7.30
C GLY A 149 11.66 12.43 -7.32
N ILE A 150 11.09 11.62 -6.43
CA ILE A 150 9.64 11.41 -6.32
C ILE A 150 9.08 12.53 -5.45
N VAL A 151 8.44 13.50 -6.10
CA VAL A 151 7.84 14.68 -5.45
C VAL A 151 6.56 14.32 -4.72
N PHE A 152 5.74 13.46 -5.32
CA PHE A 152 4.38 13.17 -4.90
C PHE A 152 4.18 11.66 -4.82
N ALA A 153 3.79 11.17 -3.65
CA ALA A 153 3.53 9.77 -3.39
C ALA A 153 2.31 9.59 -2.47
N GLY A 154 1.74 8.40 -2.48
CA GLY A 154 0.69 7.99 -1.55
C GLY A 154 1.06 6.68 -0.86
N ILE A 155 1.13 6.68 0.46
CA ILE A 155 1.34 5.45 1.23
C ILE A 155 0.01 4.89 1.73
N ASP A 156 -0.10 3.57 1.75
CA ASP A 156 -1.29 2.86 2.25
C ASP A 156 -0.98 2.24 3.61
N VAL A 157 -1.72 2.67 4.63
CA VAL A 157 -1.50 2.33 6.04
C VAL A 157 -2.71 1.60 6.60
N ILE A 158 -2.50 0.38 7.09
CA ILE A 158 -3.54 -0.44 7.74
C ILE A 158 -3.05 -0.83 9.13
N GLY A 159 -3.81 -0.50 10.17
CA GLY A 159 -3.45 -0.84 11.55
C GLY A 159 -2.07 -0.34 11.99
N GLY A 160 -1.61 0.79 11.45
CA GLY A 160 -0.28 1.36 11.71
C GLY A 160 0.88 0.72 10.94
N TRP A 161 0.59 -0.15 9.96
CA TRP A 161 1.58 -0.79 9.10
C TRP A 161 1.54 -0.23 7.69
N LEU A 162 2.71 0.06 7.13
CA LEU A 162 2.88 0.39 5.73
C LEU A 162 2.63 -0.85 4.86
N THR A 163 1.71 -0.78 3.92
CA THR A 163 1.35 -1.92 3.07
C THR A 163 1.62 -1.72 1.59
N GLU A 164 1.74 -0.48 1.12
CA GLU A 164 2.07 -0.12 -0.26
C GLU A 164 2.59 1.33 -0.33
N VAL A 165 3.49 1.61 -1.27
CA VAL A 165 3.96 2.97 -1.58
C VAL A 165 3.65 3.26 -3.05
N ASN A 166 2.61 4.04 -3.30
CA ASN A 166 2.15 4.41 -4.64
C ASN A 166 2.91 5.64 -5.14
N VAL A 167 3.66 5.50 -6.23
CA VAL A 167 4.54 6.56 -6.76
C VAL A 167 4.21 6.94 -8.20
N THR A 168 3.27 6.23 -8.84
CA THR A 168 2.91 6.44 -10.25
C THR A 168 1.80 7.48 -10.41
N SER A 169 0.63 7.21 -9.85
CA SER A 169 -0.55 8.08 -9.92
C SER A 169 -1.33 8.05 -8.59
N PRO A 170 -0.78 8.65 -7.51
CA PRO A 170 -1.46 8.66 -6.22
C PRO A 170 -2.77 9.47 -6.31
N THR A 171 -3.89 8.81 -6.01
CA THR A 171 -5.20 9.46 -5.84
C THR A 171 -5.45 9.79 -4.37
N GLY A 172 -6.44 10.65 -4.09
CA GLY A 172 -6.86 11.00 -2.72
C GLY A 172 -6.95 12.50 -2.46
N LEU A 173 -6.31 13.35 -3.28
CA LEU A 173 -6.29 14.81 -3.06
C LEU A 173 -7.70 15.41 -3.02
N ARG A 174 -8.53 15.03 -3.99
CA ARG A 174 -9.90 15.52 -4.10
C ARG A 174 -10.74 15.04 -2.92
N GLU A 175 -10.65 13.78 -2.57
CA GLU A 175 -11.41 13.20 -1.46
C GLU A 175 -11.04 13.86 -0.14
N ILE A 176 -9.75 14.15 0.09
CA ILE A 176 -9.28 14.91 1.26
C ILE A 176 -9.94 16.29 1.30
N ALA A 177 -9.90 17.04 0.20
CA ALA A 177 -10.47 18.38 0.13
C ALA A 177 -12.01 18.38 0.29
N ASP A 178 -12.71 17.44 -0.36
CA ASP A 178 -14.16 17.29 -0.30
C ASP A 178 -14.65 16.89 1.10
N LEU A 179 -13.80 16.21 1.89
CA LEU A 179 -14.05 15.83 3.28
C LEU A 179 -13.63 16.90 4.31
N GLY A 180 -13.23 18.09 3.85
CA GLY A 180 -12.84 19.22 4.72
C GLY A 180 -11.38 19.22 5.17
N GLY A 181 -10.55 18.35 4.59
CA GLY A 181 -9.10 18.36 4.76
C GLY A 181 -8.37 19.42 3.92
N PRO A 182 -7.03 19.44 3.96
CA PRO A 182 -6.23 20.42 3.23
C PRO A 182 -6.31 20.23 1.70
N ARG A 183 -6.15 21.34 0.97
CA ARG A 183 -6.03 21.36 -0.50
C ARG A 183 -4.56 21.26 -0.89
N LEU A 184 -4.09 20.02 -1.06
CA LEU A 184 -2.66 19.72 -1.27
C LEU A 184 -2.19 19.91 -2.71
N GLU A 185 -3.07 20.29 -3.64
CA GLU A 185 -2.71 20.51 -5.04
C GLU A 185 -1.67 21.63 -5.17
N VAL A 186 -1.79 22.67 -4.33
CA VAL A 186 -0.84 23.78 -4.27
C VAL A 186 0.51 23.32 -3.73
N ASP A 187 0.54 22.53 -2.66
CA ASP A 187 1.78 22.02 -2.08
C ASP A 187 2.59 21.19 -3.08
N VAL A 188 1.90 20.36 -3.88
CA VAL A 188 2.53 19.55 -4.94
C VAL A 188 3.12 20.44 -6.02
N LEU A 189 2.38 21.45 -6.50
CA LEU A 189 2.87 22.37 -7.54
C LEU A 189 4.06 23.20 -7.05
N ASP A 190 3.97 23.76 -5.84
CA ASP A 190 5.04 24.54 -5.23
C ASP A 190 6.32 23.70 -5.07
N ALA A 191 6.19 22.42 -4.71
CA ALA A 191 7.32 21.50 -4.62
C ALA A 191 8.01 21.29 -5.98
N VAL A 192 7.23 21.08 -7.04
CA VAL A 192 7.74 20.95 -8.40
C VAL A 192 8.46 22.24 -8.85
N GLU A 193 7.87 23.41 -8.58
CA GLU A 193 8.47 24.69 -8.94
C GLU A 193 9.79 24.95 -8.21
N ARG A 194 9.86 24.67 -6.90
CA ARG A 194 11.11 24.80 -6.12
C ARG A 194 12.22 23.93 -6.72
N ARG A 195 11.93 22.69 -7.07
CA ARG A 195 12.91 21.78 -7.70
C ARG A 195 13.37 22.27 -9.06
N ARG A 196 12.46 22.78 -9.89
CA ARG A 196 12.82 23.34 -11.20
C ARG A 196 13.74 24.56 -11.06
N ASN A 197 13.50 25.41 -10.07
CA ASN A 197 14.28 26.63 -9.88
C ASN A 197 15.63 26.39 -9.16
N ALA A 198 15.80 25.22 -8.55
CA ALA A 198 17.03 24.82 -7.84
C ALA A 198 18.05 24.07 -8.73
N GLY A 199 17.67 23.68 -9.94
CA GLY A 199 18.53 23.06 -10.96
C GLY A 199 18.93 24.05 -12.04
#